data_AF-K2ATV7-F1
#
_entry.id   AF-K2ATV7-F1
#
_cell.length_a   1.000
_cell.length_b   1.000
_cell.length_c   1.000
_cell.angle_alpha   90.00
_cell.angle_beta   90.00
_cell.angle_gamma   90.00
#
_symmetry.space_group_name_H-M   'P 1'
#
loop_
_entity.id
_entity.type
_entity.pdbx_description
1 polymer ?
#
loop_
_entity_poly.entity_id
_entity_poly.type
_entity_poly.pdbx_seq_one_letter_code
_entity_poly.pdbx_strand_id
1 'polypeptide(L)'
;SSVQQDGRFIFSRLAYDINRAQDSAGIIQPASLGATSTALQLNIDGVSYTYSLNGGNLELAEGAVTNALNSSETTVSNLSFTRLGNSGGKNTVQIEYTVTSKIIQPKGLETKDFQTTIGIR
;
A
#
# COMPACT_ATOMS: atom_id res chain seq x y z
N SER A 1 11.30 -12.53 -10.82
CA SER A 1 9.92 -12.75 -11.26
C SER A 1 9.14 -11.46 -11.19
N SER A 2 8.03 -11.36 -11.94
CA SER A 2 7.14 -10.19 -11.93
C SER A 2 6.56 -9.94 -10.55
N VAL A 3 6.24 -11.01 -9.79
CA VAL A 3 5.81 -10.94 -8.38
C VAL A 3 6.81 -10.18 -7.49
N GLN A 4 8.11 -10.46 -7.62
CA GLN A 4 9.14 -9.81 -6.81
C GLN A 4 9.49 -8.40 -7.28
N GLN A 5 9.31 -8.11 -8.57
CA GLN A 5 9.52 -6.77 -9.11
C GLN A 5 8.38 -5.85 -8.68
N ASP A 6 7.14 -6.26 -8.91
CA ASP A 6 5.93 -5.53 -8.55
C ASP A 6 5.85 -5.35 -7.03
N GLY A 7 6.09 -6.41 -6.25
CA GLY A 7 6.10 -6.31 -4.80
C GLY A 7 7.13 -5.32 -4.25
N ARG A 8 8.31 -5.21 -4.86
CA ARG A 8 9.34 -4.22 -4.49
C ARG A 8 8.96 -2.81 -4.91
N PHE A 9 8.37 -2.64 -6.08
CA PHE A 9 7.91 -1.34 -6.56
C PHE A 9 6.79 -0.80 -5.67
N ILE A 10 5.75 -1.61 -5.40
CA ILE A 10 4.65 -1.28 -4.50
C ILE A 10 5.18 -0.84 -3.14
N PHE A 11 6.07 -1.65 -2.54
CA PHE A 11 6.69 -1.32 -1.25
C PHE A 11 7.42 0.02 -1.29
N SER A 12 8.28 0.22 -2.30
CA SER A 12 9.09 1.44 -2.41
C SER A 12 8.22 2.67 -2.58
N ARG A 13 7.12 2.57 -3.35
CA ARG A 13 6.19 3.67 -3.57
C ARG A 13 5.40 4.02 -2.30
N LEU A 14 4.82 3.01 -1.63
CA LEU A 14 4.13 3.19 -0.36
C LEU A 14 5.06 3.81 0.70
N ALA A 15 6.29 3.29 0.81
CA ALA A 15 7.28 3.82 1.73
C ALA A 15 7.59 5.29 1.43
N TYR A 16 7.81 5.64 0.16
CA TYR A 16 8.07 7.01 -0.24
C TYR A 16 6.92 7.96 0.15
N ASP A 17 5.68 7.63 -0.21
CA ASP A 17 4.54 8.52 0.04
C ASP A 17 4.16 8.59 1.53
N ILE A 18 4.24 7.48 2.28
CA ILE A 18 4.00 7.50 3.73
C ILE A 18 5.06 8.35 4.43
N ASN A 19 6.34 8.27 4.04
CA ASN A 19 7.37 9.13 4.64
C ASN A 19 7.16 10.62 4.28
N ARG A 20 6.46 10.92 3.18
CA ARG A 20 6.13 12.29 2.76
C ARG A 20 4.87 12.84 3.42
N ALA A 21 3.99 12.01 3.95
CA ALA A 21 2.89 12.45 4.80
C ALA A 21 3.48 13.03 6.10
N GLN A 22 3.81 14.31 6.06
CA GLN A 22 4.44 15.04 7.17
C GLN A 22 3.45 15.06 8.33
N ASP A 23 3.79 14.39 9.42
CA ASP A 23 2.99 14.24 10.64
C ASP A 23 1.75 13.32 10.55
N SER A 24 1.27 12.95 11.72
CA SER A 24 0.11 12.15 12.08
C SER A 24 -1.20 12.58 11.40
N ALA A 25 -1.37 13.87 11.13
CA ALA A 25 -2.51 14.41 10.40
C ALA A 25 -2.46 14.08 8.89
N GLY A 26 -1.30 13.68 8.38
CA GLY A 26 -1.11 13.25 7.00
C GLY A 26 -1.76 11.91 6.69
N ILE A 27 -2.08 11.08 7.69
CA ILE A 27 -2.85 9.83 7.49
C ILE A 27 -4.33 10.13 7.77
N ILE A 28 -5.14 10.15 6.71
CA ILE A 28 -6.59 10.35 6.78
C ILE A 28 -7.29 9.01 7.06
N GLN A 29 -6.87 7.94 6.38
CA GLN A 29 -7.43 6.59 6.53
C GLN A 29 -6.30 5.55 6.56
N PRO A 30 -6.25 4.62 7.53
CA PRO A 30 -7.15 4.48 8.68
C PRO A 30 -7.08 5.66 9.66
N ALA A 31 -8.24 6.16 10.10
CA ALA A 31 -8.33 7.40 10.87
C ALA A 31 -7.86 7.27 12.33
N SER A 32 -8.07 6.11 12.94
CA SER A 32 -7.79 5.87 14.37
C SER A 32 -6.63 4.89 14.58
N LEU A 33 -5.93 5.00 15.71
CA LEU A 33 -4.92 4.02 16.12
C LEU A 33 -5.56 2.63 16.28
N GLY A 34 -4.90 1.61 15.75
CA GLY A 34 -5.39 0.23 15.72
C GLY A 34 -6.48 -0.03 14.68
N ALA A 35 -6.97 1.00 13.98
CA ALA A 35 -7.94 0.79 12.92
C ALA A 35 -7.29 0.17 11.69
N THR A 36 -8.00 -0.78 11.09
CA THR A 36 -7.64 -1.43 9.83
C THR A 36 -8.58 -0.97 8.72
N SER A 37 -8.06 -0.84 7.51
CA SER A 37 -8.80 -0.45 6.31
C SER A 37 -8.23 -1.16 5.08
N THR A 38 -9.05 -1.36 4.05
CA THR A 38 -8.61 -1.85 2.73
C THR A 38 -8.09 -0.72 1.83
N ALA A 39 -8.20 0.52 2.28
CA ALA A 39 -7.66 1.70 1.62
C ALA A 39 -6.79 2.53 2.58
N LEU A 40 -5.72 3.11 2.05
CA LEU A 40 -4.88 4.08 2.72
C LEU A 40 -5.07 5.44 2.04
N GLN A 41 -5.52 6.42 2.81
CA GLN A 41 -5.64 7.78 2.33
C GLN A 41 -4.64 8.65 3.06
N LEU A 42 -3.79 9.32 2.29
CA LEU A 42 -2.79 10.26 2.76
C LEU A 42 -3.12 11.67 2.27
N ASN A 43 -2.75 12.67 3.05
CA ASN A 43 -2.65 14.06 2.64
C ASN A 43 -1.16 14.43 2.56
N ILE A 44 -0.70 14.80 1.37
CA ILE A 44 0.69 15.19 1.11
C ILE A 44 0.65 16.56 0.45
N ASP A 45 1.16 17.57 1.13
CA ASP A 45 1.22 18.96 0.64
C ASP A 45 -0.15 19.51 0.18
N GLY A 46 -1.24 19.06 0.81
CA GLY A 46 -2.62 19.46 0.48
C GLY A 46 -3.29 18.63 -0.63
N VAL A 47 -2.59 17.65 -1.19
CA VAL A 47 -3.13 16.73 -2.21
C VAL A 47 -3.46 15.39 -1.57
N SER A 48 -4.63 14.84 -1.92
CA SER A 48 -5.05 13.52 -1.45
C SER A 48 -4.47 12.41 -2.32
N TYR A 49 -3.80 11.47 -1.67
CA TYR A 49 -3.23 10.25 -2.24
C TYR A 49 -4.01 9.06 -1.69
N THR A 50 -4.69 8.30 -2.55
CA THR A 50 -5.51 7.17 -2.13
C THR A 50 -5.00 5.88 -2.75
N TYR A 51 -4.63 4.93 -1.90
CA TYR A 51 -4.29 3.57 -2.27
C TYR A 51 -5.48 2.65 -2.03
N SER A 52 -5.87 1.88 -3.04
CA SER A 52 -6.97 0.90 -2.93
C SER A 52 -6.86 -0.20 -3.98
N LEU A 53 -7.57 -1.31 -3.77
CA LEU A 53 -7.71 -2.36 -4.78
C LEU A 53 -8.83 -2.05 -5.76
N ASN A 54 -8.55 -2.25 -7.04
CA ASN A 54 -9.53 -2.22 -8.13
C ASN A 54 -9.23 -3.33 -9.14
N GLY A 55 -10.16 -4.27 -9.33
CA GLY A 55 -10.00 -5.35 -10.32
C GLY A 55 -8.76 -6.23 -10.14
N GLY A 56 -8.25 -6.36 -8.91
CA GLY A 56 -7.00 -7.09 -8.62
C GLY A 56 -5.74 -6.28 -8.92
N ASN A 57 -5.84 -4.99 -9.18
CA ASN A 57 -4.71 -4.07 -9.20
C ASN A 57 -4.71 -3.22 -7.93
N LEU A 58 -3.52 -2.99 -7.37
CA LEU A 58 -3.34 -1.91 -6.40
C LEU A 58 -3.20 -0.61 -7.19
N GLU A 59 -4.12 0.33 -6.96
CA GLU A 59 -4.12 1.62 -7.62
C GLU A 59 -3.76 2.73 -6.64
N LEU A 60 -3.10 3.76 -7.17
CA LEU A 60 -2.84 5.03 -6.50
C LEU A 60 -3.55 6.15 -7.25
N ALA A 61 -4.54 6.76 -6.60
CA ALA A 61 -5.21 7.96 -7.07
C ALA A 61 -4.57 9.20 -6.44
N GLU A 62 -4.05 10.11 -7.28
CA GLU A 62 -3.45 11.39 -6.92
C GLU A 62 -4.27 12.51 -7.58
N GLY A 63 -5.29 13.01 -6.86
CA GLY A 63 -6.24 13.97 -7.44
C GLY A 63 -7.03 13.36 -8.61
N ALA A 64 -6.74 13.79 -9.84
CA ALA A 64 -7.44 13.35 -11.06
C ALA A 64 -6.73 12.19 -11.81
N VAL A 65 -5.54 11.80 -11.36
CA VAL A 65 -4.74 10.76 -12.02
C VAL A 65 -4.77 9.49 -11.19
N THR A 66 -5.06 8.35 -11.83
CA THR A 66 -5.01 7.03 -11.18
C THR A 66 -4.01 6.15 -11.91
N ASN A 67 -3.07 5.56 -11.16
CA ASN A 67 -2.04 4.68 -11.69
C ASN A 67 -2.12 3.30 -11.02
N ALA A 68 -2.07 2.23 -11.81
CA ALA A 68 -1.85 0.89 -11.28
C ALA A 68 -0.38 0.72 -10.85
N LEU A 69 -0.17 0.08 -9.70
CA LEU A 69 1.15 -0.13 -9.09
C LEU A 69 1.71 -1.53 -9.30
N ASN A 70 0.93 -2.43 -9.88
CA ASN A 70 1.38 -3.75 -10.32
C ASN A 70 1.27 -3.86 -11.85
N SER A 71 2.06 -4.76 -12.42
CA SER A 71 2.06 -5.02 -13.86
C SER A 71 0.82 -5.82 -14.29
N SER A 72 0.60 -5.90 -15.60
CA SER A 72 -0.46 -6.75 -16.18
C SER A 72 -0.26 -8.23 -15.90
N GLU A 73 0.96 -8.66 -15.53
CA GLU A 73 1.35 -10.04 -15.26
C GLU A 73 1.07 -10.50 -13.83
N THR A 74 0.60 -9.61 -12.96
CA THR A 74 0.29 -9.94 -11.56
C THR A 74 -1.08 -9.42 -11.14
N THR A 75 -1.57 -9.95 -10.02
CA THR A 75 -2.74 -9.45 -9.28
C THR A 75 -2.35 -9.23 -7.84
N VAL A 76 -2.96 -8.23 -7.21
CA VAL A 76 -2.86 -7.95 -5.78
C VAL A 76 -4.17 -8.31 -5.08
N SER A 77 -4.07 -8.96 -3.92
CA SER A 77 -5.20 -9.30 -3.05
C SER A 77 -4.83 -9.13 -1.58
N ASN A 78 -5.80 -9.36 -0.68
CA ASN A 78 -5.62 -9.28 0.78
C ASN A 78 -4.99 -7.96 1.26
N LEU A 79 -5.31 -6.85 0.60
CA LEU A 79 -4.79 -5.53 0.96
C LEU A 79 -5.37 -5.09 2.30
N SER A 80 -4.49 -4.83 3.26
CA SER A 80 -4.85 -4.27 4.55
C SER A 80 -3.85 -3.18 4.95
N PHE A 81 -4.38 -2.12 5.55
CA PHE A 81 -3.62 -1.04 6.15
C PHE A 81 -4.07 -0.90 7.60
N THR A 82 -3.16 -1.04 8.54
CA THR A 82 -3.44 -0.86 9.97
C THR A 82 -2.60 0.28 10.51
N ARG A 83 -3.25 1.29 11.10
CA ARG A 83 -2.53 2.41 11.72
C ARG A 83 -2.00 1.98 13.09
N LEU A 84 -0.72 1.64 13.15
CA LEU A 84 -0.01 1.29 14.38
C LEU A 84 0.68 2.54 14.92
N GLY A 85 0.20 3.11 16.01
CA GLY A 85 0.82 4.30 16.61
C GLY A 85 0.54 4.36 18.10
N ASN A 86 1.26 5.25 18.79
CA ASN A 86 1.07 5.51 20.22
C ASN A 86 0.62 6.96 20.41
N SER A 87 -0.23 7.21 21.41
CA SER A 87 -0.56 8.57 21.83
C SER A 87 0.72 9.29 22.25
N GLY A 88 1.18 10.26 21.45
CA GLY A 88 2.45 10.99 21.66
C GLY A 88 3.68 10.43 20.95
N GLY A 89 3.55 9.35 20.15
CA GLY A 89 4.62 8.77 19.34
C GLY A 89 4.46 9.01 17.83
N LYS A 90 5.47 8.64 17.04
CA LYS A 90 5.35 8.66 15.56
C LYS A 90 4.33 7.61 15.12
N ASN A 91 3.41 7.99 14.24
CA ASN A 91 2.48 7.00 13.67
C ASN A 91 3.26 6.07 12.73
N THR A 92 2.79 4.84 12.64
CA THR A 92 3.25 3.89 11.64
C THR A 92 2.02 3.25 10.98
N VAL A 93 2.20 2.78 9.76
CA VAL A 93 1.17 2.03 9.03
C VAL A 93 1.76 0.66 8.75
N GLN A 94 1.13 -0.36 9.31
CA GLN A 94 1.34 -1.73 8.88
C GLN A 94 0.55 -1.96 7.61
N ILE A 95 1.18 -2.64 6.66
CA ILE A 95 0.63 -2.89 5.34
C ILE A 95 0.81 -4.36 5.04
N GLU A 96 -0.27 -4.99 4.61
CA GLU A 96 -0.28 -6.37 4.16
C GLU A 96 -0.90 -6.44 2.78
N TYR A 97 -0.31 -7.23 1.89
CA TYR A 97 -0.86 -7.53 0.58
C TYR A 97 -0.23 -8.81 0.02
N THR A 98 -1.00 -9.52 -0.78
CA THR A 98 -0.54 -10.70 -1.52
C THR A 98 -0.37 -10.34 -2.98
N VAL A 99 0.76 -10.73 -3.58
CA VAL A 99 0.98 -10.62 -5.04
C VAL A 99 1.02 -12.01 -5.64
N THR A 100 0.17 -12.24 -6.63
CA THR A 100 0.08 -13.50 -7.38
C THR A 100 0.39 -13.25 -8.85
N SER A 101 1.26 -14.07 -9.44
CA SER A 101 1.49 -14.06 -10.88
C SER A 101 0.26 -14.57 -11.62
N LYS A 102 0.00 -14.04 -12.81
CA LYS A 102 -0.95 -14.60 -13.78
C LYS A 102 -0.30 -15.62 -14.71
N ILE A 103 1.04 -15.70 -14.72
CA ILE A 103 1.79 -16.64 -15.54
C ILE A 103 1.99 -17.94 -14.76
N ILE A 104 1.49 -19.04 -15.31
CA ILE A 104 1.62 -20.38 -14.72
C ILE A 104 3.03 -20.91 -15.01
N GLN A 105 3.79 -21.19 -13.94
CA GLN A 105 5.07 -21.91 -14.02
C GLN A 105 4.82 -23.42 -13.80
N PRO A 106 5.78 -24.31 -14.10
CA PRO A 106 5.61 -25.75 -13.87
C PRO A 106 5.25 -26.14 -12.43
N LYS A 107 5.54 -25.26 -11.45
CA LYS A 107 5.20 -25.44 -10.03
C LYS A 107 3.86 -24.77 -9.62
N GLY A 108 3.10 -24.24 -10.57
CA GLY A 108 1.89 -23.45 -10.35
C GLY A 108 2.11 -21.94 -10.48
N LEU A 109 1.14 -21.15 -10.01
CA LEU A 109 1.25 -19.70 -9.95
C LEU A 109 2.23 -19.30 -8.84
N GLU A 110 3.17 -18.42 -9.16
CA GLU A 110 4.01 -17.80 -8.13
C GLU A 110 3.15 -16.85 -7.28
N THR A 111 3.13 -17.05 -5.96
CA THR A 111 2.40 -16.20 -5.01
C THR A 111 3.32 -15.82 -3.87
N LYS A 112 3.25 -14.56 -3.42
CA LYS A 112 4.01 -14.09 -2.28
C LYS A 112 3.23 -13.07 -1.45
N ASP A 113 3.25 -13.28 -0.15
CA ASP A 113 2.72 -12.33 0.82
C ASP A 113 3.79 -11.32 1.22
N PHE A 114 3.36 -10.07 1.35
CA PHE A 114 4.17 -8.96 1.77
C PHE A 114 3.52 -8.36 3.02
N GLN A 115 4.33 -8.20 4.05
CA GLN A 115 3.95 -7.49 5.27
C GLN A 115 5.08 -6.54 5.63
N THR A 116 4.73 -5.29 5.89
CA THR A 116 5.70 -4.27 6.29
C THR A 116 5.08 -3.29 7.27
N THR A 117 5.91 -2.50 7.93
CA THR A 117 5.48 -1.40 8.79
C THR A 117 6.33 -0.19 8.49
N ILE A 118 5.69 0.90 8.12
CA ILE A 118 6.36 2.14 7.70
C ILE A 118 5.95 3.25 8.66
N GLY A 119 6.94 3.91 9.26
CA GLY A 119 6.72 5.09 10.09
C GLY A 119 6.65 6.37 9.29
N ILE A 120 5.81 7.31 9.72
CA ILE A 120 5.88 8.70 9.29
C ILE A 120 7.08 9.38 10.01
N ARG A 121 7.76 10.30 9.32
CA ARG A 121 8.95 10.97 9.85
C ARG A 121 8.62 12.24 10.62
#